data_AF-A0A9Q5C1Y2-F1
#
_entry.id   AF-A0A9Q5C1Y2-F1
#
_cell.length_a   1.000
_cell.length_b   1.000
_cell.length_c   1.000
_cell.angle_alpha   90.00
_cell.angle_beta   90.00
_cell.angle_gamma   90.00
#
_symmetry.space_group_name_H-M   'P 1'
#
loop_
_entity.id
_entity.type
_entity.pdbx_description
1 polymer ?
#
loop_
_entity_poly.entity_id
_entity_poly.type
_entity_poly.pdbx_seq_one_letter_code
_entity_poly.pdbx_strand_id
1 'polypeptide(L)'
;MVLIQKLLNITYTPNKQTTNIVYKDKDGQTIKTDKVDGKTDETIPVDPTKDVPAGWKIIPDQKIPETVKVTPDGVPTAVVKIEHKTITVTPETPEGDIPTGKVPGDPSKTYPAMESITKTPTRTITVIKPDGSKLEIKQTVEFTRTATFDEVTGAVTYSDWKFAKSTAKGGKSQWDAYTPQAISGYTMHIEQKVGDKTTTISSIAAADVT
;
A
#
# COMPACT_ATOMS: atom_id res chain seq x y z
N MET A 1 -28.01 -33.55 -76.58
CA MET A 1 -26.85 -32.87 -75.97
C MET A 1 -26.92 -33.11 -74.47
N VAL A 2 -26.06 -33.98 -73.92
CA VAL A 2 -26.06 -34.28 -72.48
C VAL A 2 -25.20 -33.21 -71.80
N LEU A 3 -25.79 -32.45 -70.89
CA LEU A 3 -25.07 -31.48 -70.08
C LEU A 3 -24.22 -32.26 -69.07
N ILE A 4 -22.89 -32.28 -69.21
CA ILE A 4 -22.01 -32.87 -68.19
C ILE A 4 -21.80 -31.82 -67.11
N GLN A 5 -22.52 -31.94 -65.99
CA GLN A 5 -22.20 -31.18 -64.78
C GLN A 5 -21.02 -31.86 -64.06
N LYS A 6 -19.92 -31.12 -63.89
CA LYS A 6 -18.78 -31.53 -63.07
C LYS A 6 -18.94 -30.92 -61.68
N LEU A 7 -19.29 -31.75 -60.69
CA LEU A 7 -19.33 -31.35 -59.29
C LEU A 7 -17.97 -31.61 -58.65
N LEU A 8 -17.38 -30.58 -58.04
CA LEU A 8 -16.14 -30.70 -57.26
C LEU A 8 -16.47 -30.35 -55.81
N ASN A 9 -16.28 -31.31 -54.91
CA ASN A 9 -16.43 -31.10 -53.47
C ASN A 9 -15.05 -30.78 -52.88
N ILE A 10 -14.89 -29.60 -52.31
CA ILE A 10 -13.69 -29.20 -51.57
C ILE A 10 -14.04 -29.21 -50.09
N THR A 11 -13.25 -29.94 -49.30
CA THR A 11 -13.39 -30.04 -47.85
C THR A 11 -12.14 -29.54 -47.17
N TYR A 12 -12.30 -28.87 -46.04
CA TYR A 12 -11.19 -28.38 -45.21
C TYR A 12 -11.25 -29.05 -43.85
N THR A 13 -10.09 -29.50 -43.35
CA THR A 13 -9.95 -30.09 -42.02
C THR A 13 -9.20 -29.10 -41.13
N PRO A 14 -9.73 -28.71 -39.96
CA PRO A 14 -9.02 -27.84 -39.03
C PRO A 14 -7.68 -28.44 -38.58
N ASN A 15 -6.62 -27.65 -38.69
CA ASN A 15 -5.29 -28.02 -38.22
C ASN A 15 -5.17 -27.78 -36.72
N LYS A 16 -4.20 -28.46 -36.08
CA LYS A 16 -3.77 -28.09 -34.73
C LYS A 16 -3.11 -26.72 -34.77
N GLN A 17 -3.47 -25.86 -33.82
CA GLN A 17 -2.98 -24.50 -33.68
C GLN A 17 -2.86 -24.12 -32.19
N THR A 18 -2.13 -23.05 -31.91
CA THR A 18 -1.99 -22.47 -30.57
C THR A 18 -2.48 -21.02 -30.57
N THR A 19 -3.41 -20.68 -29.66
CA THR A 19 -3.75 -19.28 -29.31
C THR A 19 -3.11 -18.88 -27.99
N ASN A 20 -3.13 -17.58 -27.67
CA ASN A 20 -2.54 -17.03 -26.46
C ASN A 20 -3.56 -16.25 -25.61
N ILE A 21 -3.42 -16.36 -24.29
CA ILE A 21 -3.98 -15.43 -23.29
C ILE A 21 -2.83 -14.55 -22.81
N VAL A 22 -2.99 -13.23 -22.91
CA VAL A 22 -1.93 -12.27 -22.56
C VAL A 22 -2.29 -11.49 -21.32
N TYR A 23 -1.40 -11.49 -20.33
CA TYR A 23 -1.52 -10.69 -19.12
C TYR A 23 -0.73 -9.40 -19.29
N LYS A 24 -1.41 -8.26 -19.18
CA LYS A 24 -0.80 -6.94 -19.38
C LYS A 24 -0.94 -6.07 -18.14
N ASP A 25 0.09 -5.30 -17.85
CA ASP A 25 0.02 -4.29 -16.81
C ASP A 25 -0.79 -3.04 -17.25
N LYS A 26 -0.83 -2.03 -16.38
CA LYS A 26 -1.55 -0.77 -16.61
C LYS A 26 -1.00 0.01 -17.81
N ASP A 27 0.29 -0.14 -18.07
CA ASP A 27 1.03 0.54 -19.15
C ASP A 27 0.96 -0.24 -20.48
N GLY A 28 0.36 -1.44 -20.45
CA GLY A 28 0.17 -2.30 -21.62
C GLY A 28 1.35 -3.23 -21.90
N GLN A 29 2.35 -3.29 -21.01
CA GLN A 29 3.45 -4.23 -21.10
C GLN A 29 2.95 -5.65 -20.84
N THR A 30 3.36 -6.60 -21.68
CA THR A 30 3.08 -8.01 -21.49
C THR A 30 3.95 -8.57 -20.37
N ILE A 31 3.32 -9.08 -19.31
CA ILE A 31 3.98 -9.67 -18.14
C ILE A 31 4.06 -11.20 -18.26
N LYS A 32 3.00 -11.82 -18.78
CA LYS A 32 2.91 -13.28 -18.97
C LYS A 32 2.07 -13.59 -20.21
N THR A 33 2.39 -14.70 -20.85
CA THR A 33 1.58 -15.27 -21.93
C THR A 33 1.34 -16.74 -21.65
N ASP A 34 0.08 -17.14 -21.63
CA ASP A 34 -0.33 -18.54 -21.53
C ASP A 34 -0.79 -19.05 -22.89
N LYS A 35 -0.32 -20.25 -23.24
CA LYS A 35 -0.65 -20.91 -24.50
C LYS A 35 -1.86 -21.80 -24.31
N VAL A 36 -2.74 -21.79 -25.31
CA VAL A 36 -3.90 -22.67 -25.38
C VAL A 36 -3.88 -23.39 -26.71
N ASP A 37 -3.65 -24.71 -26.66
CA ASP A 37 -3.57 -25.57 -27.83
C ASP A 37 -4.93 -26.17 -28.17
N GLY A 38 -5.26 -26.21 -29.47
CA GLY A 38 -6.48 -26.86 -29.97
C GLY A 38 -6.48 -26.94 -31.48
N LYS A 39 -7.65 -27.14 -32.08
CA LYS A 39 -7.82 -27.04 -33.54
C LYS A 39 -8.36 -25.67 -33.93
N THR A 40 -8.06 -25.21 -35.16
CA THR A 40 -8.67 -23.98 -35.69
C THR A 40 -10.19 -23.99 -35.51
N ASP A 41 -10.74 -22.88 -35.05
CA ASP A 41 -12.16 -22.67 -34.73
C ASP A 41 -12.70 -23.39 -33.48
N GLU A 42 -11.90 -24.22 -32.80
CA GLU A 42 -12.27 -24.81 -31.51
C GLU A 42 -12.40 -23.73 -30.43
N THR A 43 -13.39 -23.88 -29.54
CA THR A 43 -13.58 -23.01 -28.38
C THR A 43 -13.25 -23.79 -27.11
N ILE A 44 -12.25 -23.33 -26.37
CA ILE A 44 -11.70 -24.01 -25.21
C ILE A 44 -12.07 -23.23 -23.94
N PRO A 45 -12.62 -23.87 -22.90
CA PRO A 45 -12.85 -23.23 -21.61
C PRO A 45 -11.53 -22.91 -20.91
N VAL A 46 -11.44 -21.72 -20.31
CA VAL A 46 -10.26 -21.23 -19.63
C VAL A 46 -10.66 -20.53 -18.32
N ASP A 47 -9.72 -20.45 -17.38
CA ASP A 47 -9.90 -19.70 -16.14
C ASP A 47 -8.64 -18.88 -15.85
N PRO A 48 -8.49 -17.71 -16.50
CA PRO A 48 -7.29 -16.88 -16.35
C PRO A 48 -7.02 -16.41 -14.92
N THR A 49 -7.99 -16.52 -14.01
CA THR A 49 -7.86 -16.08 -12.61
C THR A 49 -6.93 -16.98 -11.78
N LYS A 50 -6.72 -18.22 -12.21
CA LYS A 50 -5.83 -19.18 -11.54
C LYS A 50 -4.36 -19.03 -11.91
N ASP A 51 -4.10 -18.34 -13.02
CA ASP A 51 -2.80 -18.29 -13.67
C ASP A 51 -2.13 -16.90 -13.59
N VAL A 52 -2.66 -16.02 -12.73
CA VAL A 52 -2.11 -14.68 -12.49
C VAL A 52 -0.68 -14.80 -11.93
N PRO A 53 0.31 -14.05 -12.47
CA PRO A 53 1.68 -14.07 -11.96
C PRO A 53 1.78 -13.75 -10.46
N ALA A 54 2.74 -14.35 -9.76
CA ALA A 54 2.98 -14.06 -8.35
C ALA A 54 3.27 -12.57 -8.11
N GLY A 55 2.69 -11.99 -7.06
CA GLY A 55 2.78 -10.56 -6.75
C GLY A 55 1.85 -9.66 -7.58
N TRP A 56 1.09 -10.22 -8.53
CA TRP A 56 0.10 -9.49 -9.31
C TRP A 56 -1.33 -9.87 -8.91
N LYS A 57 -2.28 -8.99 -9.24
CA LYS A 57 -3.73 -9.23 -9.12
C LYS A 57 -4.45 -8.70 -10.35
N ILE A 58 -5.60 -9.28 -10.66
CA ILE A 58 -6.49 -8.81 -11.73
C ILE A 58 -7.06 -7.44 -11.33
N ILE A 59 -7.05 -6.49 -12.26
CA ILE A 59 -7.74 -5.20 -12.07
C ILE A 59 -9.25 -5.47 -11.96
N PRO A 60 -9.93 -4.95 -10.92
CA PRO A 60 -11.37 -5.20 -10.72
C PRO A 60 -12.22 -4.69 -11.89
N ASP A 61 -13.45 -5.18 -11.97
CA ASP A 61 -14.50 -4.74 -12.91
C ASP A 61 -14.20 -4.93 -14.41
N GLN A 62 -13.17 -5.70 -14.77
CA GLN A 62 -12.95 -6.12 -16.14
C GLN A 62 -13.67 -7.44 -16.45
N LYS A 63 -14.06 -7.63 -17.72
CA LYS A 63 -14.57 -8.92 -18.19
C LYS A 63 -13.42 -9.90 -18.39
N ILE A 64 -13.40 -10.96 -17.59
CA ILE A 64 -12.45 -12.06 -17.75
C ILE A 64 -13.02 -13.07 -18.75
N PRO A 65 -12.23 -13.52 -19.74
CA PRO A 65 -12.68 -14.54 -20.67
C PRO A 65 -12.77 -15.90 -19.98
N GLU A 66 -13.93 -16.55 -20.11
CA GLU A 66 -14.16 -17.93 -19.66
C GLU A 66 -13.90 -18.95 -20.78
N THR A 67 -13.81 -18.48 -22.02
CA THR A 67 -13.48 -19.28 -23.19
C THR A 67 -12.57 -18.52 -24.14
N VAL A 68 -11.78 -19.26 -24.91
CA VAL A 68 -10.99 -18.72 -26.02
C VAL A 68 -11.24 -19.53 -27.28
N LYS A 69 -11.34 -18.84 -28.41
CA LYS A 69 -11.36 -19.47 -29.72
C LYS A 69 -9.93 -19.62 -30.23
N VAL A 70 -9.61 -20.81 -30.72
CA VAL A 70 -8.30 -21.11 -31.33
C VAL A 70 -8.28 -20.56 -32.76
N THR A 71 -7.39 -19.60 -32.99
CA THR A 71 -7.15 -18.92 -34.28
C THR A 71 -5.81 -19.37 -34.86
N PRO A 72 -5.37 -18.85 -36.03
CA PRO A 72 -4.03 -19.12 -36.53
C PRO A 72 -2.92 -18.83 -35.50
N ASP A 73 -1.84 -19.60 -35.57
CA ASP A 73 -0.81 -19.72 -34.54
C ASP A 73 -0.30 -18.38 -33.99
N GLY A 74 -0.29 -18.28 -32.66
CA GLY A 74 0.31 -17.17 -31.91
C GLY A 74 -0.55 -15.92 -31.79
N VAL A 75 -1.71 -15.84 -32.46
CA VAL A 75 -2.62 -14.71 -32.35
C VAL A 75 -3.32 -14.74 -31.00
N PRO A 76 -3.20 -13.70 -30.14
CA PRO A 76 -3.89 -13.68 -28.87
C PRO A 76 -5.38 -13.38 -29.08
N THR A 77 -6.24 -14.18 -28.44
CA THR A 77 -7.69 -13.97 -28.47
C THR A 77 -8.27 -13.47 -27.14
N ALA A 78 -7.41 -13.35 -26.12
CA ALA A 78 -7.75 -12.88 -24.79
C ALA A 78 -6.64 -11.99 -24.21
N VAL A 79 -7.04 -10.90 -23.56
CA VAL A 79 -6.15 -10.02 -22.80
C VAL A 79 -6.75 -9.82 -21.40
N VAL A 80 -5.94 -10.07 -20.37
CA VAL A 80 -6.29 -9.85 -18.97
C VAL A 80 -5.41 -8.74 -18.41
N LYS A 81 -6.03 -7.68 -17.87
CA LYS A 81 -5.29 -6.59 -17.26
C LYS A 81 -4.98 -6.90 -15.80
N ILE A 82 -3.75 -6.70 -15.40
CA ILE A 82 -3.28 -6.95 -14.03
C ILE A 82 -2.57 -5.72 -13.49
N GLU A 83 -2.51 -5.64 -12.16
CA GLU A 83 -1.72 -4.64 -11.44
C GLU A 83 -0.96 -5.30 -10.30
N HIS A 84 0.01 -4.58 -9.74
CA HIS A 84 0.74 -5.08 -8.58
C HIS A 84 -0.23 -5.30 -7.41
N LYS A 85 -0.06 -6.43 -6.75
CA LYS A 85 -0.67 -6.66 -5.45
C LYS A 85 0.16 -5.93 -4.40
N THR A 86 -0.54 -5.31 -3.45
CA THR A 86 0.08 -4.50 -2.40
C THR A 86 -0.46 -4.91 -1.04
N ILE A 87 0.40 -4.85 -0.03
CA ILE A 87 0.03 -5.05 1.38
C ILE A 87 0.12 -3.70 2.08
N THR A 88 -0.96 -3.27 2.72
CA THR A 88 -0.97 -2.02 3.51
C THR A 88 -0.89 -2.33 4.99
N VAL A 89 0.12 -1.77 5.66
CA VAL A 89 0.34 -1.87 7.09
C VAL A 89 -0.11 -0.56 7.74
N THR A 90 -0.92 -0.69 8.79
CA THR A 90 -1.46 0.38 9.62
C THR A 90 -1.01 0.20 11.07
N PRO A 91 -1.16 1.20 11.96
CA PRO A 91 -0.82 1.04 13.38
C PRO A 91 -1.58 -0.10 14.09
N GLU A 92 -2.70 -0.55 13.52
CA GLU A 92 -3.52 -1.65 14.06
C GLU A 92 -3.17 -3.01 13.46
N THR A 93 -2.30 -3.05 12.44
CA THR A 93 -1.88 -4.30 11.80
C THR A 93 -1.10 -5.16 12.81
N PRO A 94 -1.50 -6.42 13.05
CA PRO A 94 -0.75 -7.34 13.90
C PRO A 94 0.70 -7.51 13.42
N GLU A 95 1.64 -7.63 14.35
CA GLU A 95 3.07 -7.75 14.02
C GLU A 95 3.36 -8.94 13.10
N GLY A 96 2.63 -10.05 13.26
CA GLY A 96 2.76 -11.24 12.41
C GLY A 96 2.28 -11.07 10.96
N ASP A 97 1.46 -10.04 10.68
CA ASP A 97 0.95 -9.74 9.35
C ASP A 97 1.86 -8.76 8.58
N ILE A 98 2.92 -8.24 9.23
CA ILE A 98 3.88 -7.34 8.62
C ILE A 98 4.81 -8.15 7.70
N PRO A 99 4.92 -7.79 6.40
CA PRO A 99 5.77 -8.52 5.48
C PRO A 99 7.26 -8.41 5.83
N THR A 100 7.90 -9.54 6.12
CA THR A 100 9.35 -9.63 6.43
C THR A 100 10.10 -10.65 5.55
N GLY A 101 9.36 -11.46 4.79
CA GLY A 101 9.89 -12.56 4.00
C GLY A 101 10.28 -12.18 2.56
N LYS A 102 10.36 -13.22 1.73
CA LYS A 102 10.63 -13.10 0.29
C LYS A 102 9.52 -12.33 -0.42
N VAL A 103 9.90 -11.52 -1.40
CA VAL A 103 8.97 -10.80 -2.26
C VAL A 103 8.33 -11.81 -3.23
N PRO A 104 7.00 -11.98 -3.26
CA PRO A 104 6.36 -13.01 -4.09
C PRO A 104 6.67 -12.93 -5.59
N GLY A 105 6.64 -11.72 -6.17
CA GLY A 105 6.93 -11.49 -7.58
C GLY A 105 8.42 -11.41 -7.92
N ASP A 106 9.30 -11.33 -6.92
CA ASP A 106 10.75 -11.39 -7.09
C ASP A 106 11.41 -12.13 -5.91
N PRO A 107 11.39 -13.48 -5.89
CA PRO A 107 11.91 -14.26 -4.77
C PRO A 107 13.41 -14.11 -4.52
N SER A 108 14.15 -13.43 -5.41
CA SER A 108 15.54 -13.05 -5.16
C SER A 108 15.64 -11.98 -4.06
N LYS A 109 14.60 -11.16 -3.88
CA LYS A 109 14.50 -10.08 -2.89
C LYS A 109 13.75 -10.51 -1.62
N THR A 110 14.00 -9.76 -0.56
CA THR A 110 13.30 -9.81 0.72
C THR A 110 12.76 -8.42 1.01
N TYR A 111 11.61 -8.31 1.67
CA TYR A 111 11.11 -7.00 2.09
C TYR A 111 12.10 -6.28 3.01
N PRO A 112 12.26 -4.96 2.86
CA PRO A 112 13.05 -4.17 3.79
C PRO A 112 12.36 -4.11 5.16
N ALA A 113 13.15 -3.92 6.22
CA ALA A 113 12.58 -3.56 7.52
C ALA A 113 11.88 -2.21 7.42
N MET A 114 10.66 -2.12 7.93
CA MET A 114 9.91 -0.87 7.90
C MET A 114 10.37 0.11 8.99
N GLU A 115 10.31 1.39 8.67
CA GLU A 115 10.34 2.47 9.66
C GLU A 115 9.07 2.52 10.50
N SER A 116 9.15 3.21 11.65
CA SER A 116 7.98 3.48 12.48
C SER A 116 6.88 4.21 11.70
N ILE A 117 5.65 3.78 11.94
CA ILE A 117 4.44 4.38 11.40
C ILE A 117 3.63 5.14 12.47
N THR A 118 4.19 5.26 13.68
CA THR A 118 3.65 6.06 14.79
C THR A 118 4.72 7.01 15.32
N LYS A 119 4.33 8.26 15.64
CA LYS A 119 5.23 9.23 16.27
C LYS A 119 4.46 10.05 17.31
N THR A 120 5.04 10.20 18.49
CA THR A 120 4.36 10.87 19.61
C THR A 120 5.20 12.00 20.22
N PRO A 121 5.30 13.18 19.56
CA PRO A 121 5.93 14.35 20.17
C PRO A 121 5.34 14.66 21.55
N THR A 122 6.23 14.83 22.52
CA THR A 122 5.85 15.03 23.93
C THR A 122 6.47 16.30 24.48
N ARG A 123 5.66 17.12 25.14
CA ARG A 123 6.10 18.25 25.98
C ARG A 123 5.89 17.89 27.45
N THR A 124 6.95 17.97 28.23
CA THR A 124 6.91 17.75 29.68
C THR A 124 7.08 19.09 30.39
N ILE A 125 6.17 19.40 31.31
CA ILE A 125 6.25 20.56 32.19
C ILE A 125 6.52 20.06 33.60
N THR A 126 7.63 20.48 34.19
CA THR A 126 8.01 20.13 35.57
C THR A 126 7.86 21.36 36.46
N VAL A 127 6.93 21.31 37.41
CA VAL A 127 6.77 22.34 38.44
C VAL A 127 7.54 21.90 39.67
N ILE A 128 8.53 22.69 40.08
CA ILE A 128 9.29 22.50 41.31
C ILE A 128 8.72 23.46 42.36
N LYS A 129 8.16 22.93 43.44
CA LYS A 129 7.59 23.72 44.53
C LYS A 129 8.67 24.20 45.52
N PRO A 130 8.38 25.19 46.37
CA PRO A 130 9.33 25.69 47.36
C PRO A 130 9.87 24.64 48.34
N ASP A 131 9.08 23.60 48.64
CA ASP A 131 9.49 22.47 49.48
C ASP A 131 10.37 21.45 48.75
N GLY A 132 10.70 21.69 47.47
CA GLY A 132 11.48 20.82 46.60
C GLY A 132 10.67 19.72 45.91
N SER A 133 9.37 19.56 46.23
CA SER A 133 8.52 18.58 45.57
C SER A 133 8.28 18.91 44.09
N LYS A 134 8.12 17.88 43.26
CA LYS A 134 7.97 18.02 41.80
C LYS A 134 6.62 17.50 41.33
N LEU A 135 5.99 18.25 40.43
CA LEU A 135 4.82 17.83 39.67
C LEU A 135 5.18 17.80 38.19
N GLU A 136 4.96 16.65 37.53
CA GLU A 136 5.14 16.51 36.10
C GLU A 136 3.81 16.48 35.37
N ILE A 137 3.71 17.27 34.30
CA ILE A 137 2.55 17.31 33.40
C ILE A 137 3.06 16.99 32.00
N LYS A 138 2.54 15.92 31.41
CA LYS A 138 2.88 15.50 30.05
C LYS A 138 1.78 15.88 29.09
N GLN A 139 2.16 16.51 27.99
CA GLN A 139 1.29 16.81 26.87
C GLN A 139 1.80 16.06 25.65
N THR A 140 0.95 15.27 25.01
CA THR A 140 1.32 14.44 23.86
C THR A 140 0.46 14.80 22.66
N VAL A 141 1.08 14.67 21.49
CA VAL A 141 0.39 14.67 20.20
C VAL A 141 0.88 13.41 19.48
N GLU A 142 -0.03 12.62 18.95
CA GLU A 142 0.28 11.39 18.23
C GLU A 142 -0.08 11.56 16.75
N PHE A 143 0.86 11.16 15.90
CA PHE A 143 0.68 11.08 14.46
C PHE A 143 0.89 9.65 14.00
N THR A 144 0.16 9.28 12.97
CA THR A 144 0.25 7.97 12.32
C THR A 144 0.41 8.13 10.82
N ARG A 145 1.04 7.16 10.17
CA ARG A 145 1.08 7.00 8.71
C ARG A 145 0.83 5.54 8.38
N THR A 146 0.69 5.22 7.10
CA THR A 146 0.64 3.82 6.63
C THR A 146 1.89 3.49 5.85
N ALA A 147 2.26 2.21 5.81
CA ALA A 147 3.28 1.67 4.91
C ALA A 147 2.61 0.77 3.88
N THR A 148 3.00 0.88 2.61
CA THR A 148 2.49 0.04 1.53
C THR A 148 3.64 -0.71 0.88
N PHE A 149 3.59 -2.03 0.97
CA PHE A 149 4.55 -2.95 0.36
C PHE A 149 4.04 -3.43 -0.98
N ASP A 150 4.93 -3.43 -1.97
CA ASP A 150 4.65 -3.89 -3.32
C ASP A 150 5.13 -5.34 -3.51
N GLU A 151 4.22 -6.26 -3.84
CA GLU A 151 4.54 -7.68 -3.91
C GLU A 151 5.33 -8.08 -5.17
N VAL A 152 5.54 -7.17 -6.13
CA VAL A 152 6.35 -7.42 -7.34
C VAL A 152 7.77 -6.92 -7.15
N THR A 153 7.91 -5.69 -6.68
CA THR A 153 9.19 -4.99 -6.60
C THR A 153 9.87 -5.13 -5.23
N GLY A 154 9.08 -5.39 -4.18
CA GLY A 154 9.53 -5.38 -2.79
C GLY A 154 9.64 -3.99 -2.19
N ALA A 155 9.29 -2.94 -2.94
CA ALA A 155 9.39 -1.57 -2.46
C ALA A 155 8.40 -1.30 -1.32
N VAL A 156 8.82 -0.48 -0.36
CA VAL A 156 7.94 0.07 0.68
C VAL A 156 7.78 1.58 0.44
N THR A 157 6.54 2.05 0.51
CA THR A 157 6.19 3.46 0.42
C THR A 157 5.41 3.87 1.66
N TYR A 158 5.52 5.13 2.05
CA TYR A 158 4.86 5.66 3.24
C TYR A 158 3.89 6.78 2.85
N SER A 159 2.72 6.78 3.48
CA SER A 159 1.83 7.94 3.39
C SER A 159 2.41 9.13 4.16
N ASP A 160 1.85 10.30 3.91
CA ASP A 160 2.03 11.45 4.81
C ASP A 160 1.59 11.11 6.24
N TRP A 161 2.24 11.76 7.20
CA TRP A 161 1.82 11.73 8.60
C TRP A 161 0.46 12.40 8.75
N LYS A 162 -0.41 11.79 9.55
CA LYS A 162 -1.74 12.27 9.89
C LYS A 162 -1.86 12.39 11.39
N PHE A 163 -2.49 13.47 11.84
CA PHE A 163 -2.85 13.63 13.23
C PHE A 163 -3.80 12.49 13.66
N ALA A 164 -3.47 11.82 14.77
CA ALA A 164 -4.28 10.75 15.33
C ALA A 164 -5.02 11.20 16.59
N LYS A 165 -4.28 11.66 17.62
CA LYS A 165 -4.86 12.10 18.89
C LYS A 165 -3.92 13.00 19.67
N SER A 166 -4.44 13.71 20.66
CA SER A 166 -3.65 14.52 21.58
C SER A 166 -4.32 14.59 22.95
N THR A 167 -3.52 14.91 23.97
CA THR A 167 -4.00 15.30 25.30
C THR A 167 -4.54 16.73 25.37
N ALA A 168 -4.42 17.53 24.29
CA ALA A 168 -4.88 18.91 24.26
C ALA A 168 -6.41 19.04 24.39
N LYS A 169 -6.86 20.12 25.03
CA LYS A 169 -8.25 20.48 25.18
C LYS A 169 -8.83 20.81 23.81
N GLY A 170 -9.68 19.92 23.32
CA GLY A 170 -10.28 20.00 21.98
C GLY A 170 -9.64 19.08 20.95
N GLY A 171 -8.69 18.22 21.35
CA GLY A 171 -8.19 17.13 20.51
C GLY A 171 -7.53 17.60 19.21
N LYS A 172 -6.78 18.70 19.27
CA LYS A 172 -6.05 19.26 18.12
C LYS A 172 -4.58 18.85 18.17
N SER A 173 -3.89 19.00 17.04
CA SER A 173 -2.45 18.78 16.91
C SER A 173 -1.64 19.89 17.58
N GLN A 174 -1.71 19.97 18.91
CA GLN A 174 -1.20 21.09 19.69
C GLN A 174 -0.83 20.63 21.10
N TRP A 175 0.10 21.32 21.75
CA TRP A 175 0.24 21.28 23.20
C TRP A 175 -0.45 22.51 23.83
N ASP A 176 -1.35 22.32 24.79
CA ASP A 176 -2.12 23.42 25.40
C ASP A 176 -1.27 24.38 26.22
N ALA A 177 -1.65 25.65 26.24
CA ALA A 177 -1.07 26.61 27.19
C ALA A 177 -1.16 26.09 28.64
N TYR A 178 -0.15 26.39 29.44
CA TYR A 178 -0.12 26.04 30.85
C TYR A 178 0.16 27.27 31.70
N THR A 179 -0.70 27.52 32.68
CA THR A 179 -0.53 28.61 33.64
C THR A 179 -0.15 28.02 34.99
N PRO A 180 1.13 28.13 35.43
CA PRO A 180 1.52 27.66 36.74
C PRO A 180 0.81 28.47 37.83
N GLN A 181 0.47 27.83 38.95
CA GLN A 181 -0.15 28.51 40.07
C GLN A 181 0.85 29.44 40.76
N ALA A 182 0.47 30.69 41.00
CA ALA A 182 1.26 31.63 41.79
C ALA A 182 1.28 31.20 43.28
N ILE A 183 2.44 31.32 43.91
CA ILE A 183 2.63 31.01 45.33
C ILE A 183 2.96 32.32 46.04
N SER A 184 2.15 32.68 47.04
CA SER A 184 2.34 33.93 47.80
C SER A 184 3.74 33.99 48.40
N GLY A 185 4.43 35.12 48.19
CA GLY A 185 5.81 35.33 48.65
C GLY A 185 6.91 34.79 47.72
N TYR A 186 6.58 34.17 46.58
CA TYR A 186 7.55 33.64 45.62
C TYR A 186 7.46 34.32 44.25
N THR A 187 8.61 34.52 43.60
CA THR A 187 8.71 34.94 42.21
C THR A 187 8.86 33.71 41.30
N MET A 188 8.06 33.64 40.24
CA MET A 188 8.09 32.52 39.30
C MET A 188 9.22 32.70 38.27
N HIS A 189 9.98 31.63 38.03
CA HIS A 189 10.97 31.55 36.96
C HIS A 189 10.61 30.37 36.06
N ILE A 190 10.48 30.62 34.75
CA ILE A 190 10.15 29.58 33.77
C ILE A 190 11.31 29.44 32.81
N GLU A 191 11.86 28.24 32.73
CA GLU A 191 12.90 27.87 31.79
C GLU A 191 12.35 26.86 30.80
N GLN A 192 12.61 27.10 29.51
CA GLN A 192 12.32 26.18 28.43
C GLN A 192 13.63 25.59 27.91
N LYS A 193 13.67 24.26 27.84
CA LYS A 193 14.78 23.53 27.21
C LYS A 193 14.31 22.90 25.90
N VAL A 194 15.02 23.16 24.81
CA VAL A 194 14.82 22.54 23.49
C VAL A 194 16.17 22.03 23.00
N GLY A 195 16.34 20.71 22.93
CA GLY A 195 17.65 20.09 22.74
C GLY A 195 18.59 20.51 23.88
N ASP A 196 19.77 21.03 23.53
CA ASP A 196 20.76 21.51 24.51
C ASP A 196 20.60 22.99 24.89
N LYS A 197 19.65 23.70 24.28
CA LYS A 197 19.43 25.13 24.51
C LYS A 197 18.41 25.37 25.62
N THR A 198 18.76 26.24 26.56
CA THR A 198 17.86 26.73 27.63
C THR A 198 17.56 28.20 27.41
N THR A 199 16.30 28.60 27.55
CA THR A 199 15.84 29.99 27.48
C THR A 199 14.86 30.31 28.60
N THR A 200 14.99 31.48 29.21
CA THR A 200 13.98 32.01 30.12
C THR A 200 12.79 32.53 29.34
N ILE A 201 11.57 32.15 29.75
CA ILE A 201 10.32 32.58 29.13
C ILE A 201 9.38 33.17 30.21
N SER A 202 8.43 34.02 29.79
CA SER A 202 7.47 34.65 30.70
C SER A 202 6.14 33.89 30.82
N SER A 203 5.85 32.99 29.89
CA SER A 203 4.60 32.21 29.87
C SER A 203 4.75 30.93 29.04
N ILE A 204 3.95 29.91 29.33
CA ILE A 204 3.90 28.66 28.56
C ILE A 204 2.65 28.70 27.66
N ALA A 205 2.84 29.17 26.43
CA ALA A 205 1.76 29.28 25.46
C ALA A 205 1.39 27.92 24.83
N ALA A 206 0.22 27.90 24.20
CA ALA A 206 -0.16 26.81 23.32
C ALA A 206 0.79 26.79 22.11
N ALA A 207 1.16 25.59 21.65
CA ALA A 207 2.09 25.42 20.54
C ALA A 207 1.63 24.30 19.63
N ASP A 208 1.39 24.63 18.36
CA ASP A 208 1.00 23.65 17.36
C ASP A 208 2.14 22.66 17.11
N VAL A 209 1.75 21.41 16.85
CA VAL A 209 2.67 20.34 16.51
C VAL A 209 2.36 19.93 15.07
N THR A 210 3.39 19.91 14.23
CA THR A 210 3.32 19.56 12.81
C THR A 210 4.35 18.51 12.47
#